data_AF-A0A2M8NGN6-F1
#
_entry.id   AF-A0A2M8NGN6-F1
#
_cell.length_a   1.000
_cell.length_b   1.000
_cell.length_c   1.000
_cell.angle_alpha   90.00
_cell.angle_beta   90.00
_cell.angle_gamma   90.00
#
_symmetry.space_group_name_H-M   'P 1'
#
loop_
_entity.id
_entity.type
_entity.pdbx_description
1 polymer ?
#
loop_
_entity_poly.entity_id
_entity_poly.type
_entity_poly.pdbx_seq_one_letter_code
_entity_poly.pdbx_strand_id
1 'polypeptide(L)' 'MSDQKTRSLLEQALDQGQGVLRLMPTWVPRSFCVPGRRLRLDTRDLYAFGADRGGIDERWFSSTVRADNGPKTLPDEGLS' A
#
# COMPACT_ATOMS: atom_id res chain seq x y z
N MET A 1 -12.55 10.82 9.82
CA MET A 1 -13.89 10.20 9.77
C MET A 1 -14.37 10.01 11.20
N SER A 2 -15.67 10.08 11.49
CA SER A 2 -16.14 9.70 12.82
C SER A 2 -16.00 8.19 13.03
N ASP A 3 -15.70 7.76 14.27
CA ASP A 3 -15.53 6.34 14.60
C ASP A 3 -16.76 5.50 14.22
N GLN A 4 -17.95 6.09 14.34
CA GLN A 4 -19.20 5.46 13.93
C GLN A 4 -19.24 5.11 12.44
N LYS A 5 -18.68 5.98 11.58
CA LYS A 5 -18.64 5.75 10.13
C LYS A 5 -17.66 4.62 9.78
N THR A 6 -16.50 4.60 10.44
CA THR A 6 -15.49 3.54 10.26
C THR A 6 -16.05 2.17 10.66
N ARG A 7 -16.75 2.11 11.80
CA ARG A 7 -17.40 0.88 12.27
C ARG A 7 -18.41 0.35 11.26
N SER A 8 -19.29 1.22 10.76
CA SER A 8 -20.30 0.81 9.78
C SER A 8 -19.69 0.27 8.47
N LEU A 9 -18.61 0.89 7.98
CA LEU A 9 -17.86 0.40 6.82
C LEU A 9 -17.22 -0.97 7.07
N LEU A 10 -16.65 -1.17 8.27
CA LEU A 10 -16.03 -2.44 8.64
C LEU A 10 -17.07 -3.57 8.71
N GLU A 11 -18.21 -3.32 9.34
CA GLU A 11 -19.31 -4.28 9.42
C GLU A 11 -19.78 -4.70 8.02
N GLN A 12 -20.00 -3.74 7.11
CA GLN A 12 -20.37 -4.02 5.72
C GLN A 12 -19.32 -4.86 4.98
N ALA A 13 -18.03 -4.53 5.14
CA ALA A 13 -16.95 -5.26 4.48
C ALA A 13 -16.80 -6.69 5.01
N LEU A 14 -16.98 -6.90 6.32
CA LEU A 14 -16.97 -8.22 6.95
C LEU A 14 -18.17 -9.07 6.52
N ASP A 15 -19.36 -8.47 6.46
CA ASP A 15 -20.57 -9.16 5.99
C ASP A 15 -20.43 -9.61 4.54
N GLN A 16 -19.96 -8.73 3.65
CA GLN A 16 -19.68 -9.06 2.25
C GLN A 16 -18.63 -10.17 2.12
N GLY A 17 -17.63 -10.16 3.00
CA GLY A 17 -16.57 -11.16 3.06
C GLY A 17 -16.93 -12.44 3.80
N GLN A 18 -18.17 -12.58 4.30
CA GLN A 18 -18.60 -13.70 5.15
C GLN A 18 -17.67 -13.95 6.34
N GLY A 19 -17.27 -12.87 7.01
CA GLY A 19 -16.33 -12.88 8.13
C GLY A 19 -14.85 -12.70 7.73
N VAL A 20 -14.54 -12.58 6.43
CA VAL A 20 -13.17 -12.33 5.94
C VAL A 20 -13.01 -10.90 5.42
N LEU A 21 -12.22 -10.09 6.12
CA LEU A 21 -11.86 -8.75 5.64
C LEU A 21 -10.81 -8.84 4.52
N ARG A 22 -11.17 -8.42 3.31
CA ARG A 22 -10.27 -8.41 2.15
C ARG A 22 -9.55 -7.07 2.05
N LEU A 23 -8.24 -7.11 2.21
CA LEU A 23 -7.37 -5.93 2.10
C LEU A 23 -6.63 -5.93 0.77
N MET A 24 -6.44 -4.73 0.20
CA MET A 24 -5.54 -4.55 -0.94
C MET A 24 -4.12 -4.38 -0.44
N PRO A 25 -3.11 -4.99 -1.09
CA PRO A 25 -1.73 -4.72 -0.73
C PRO A 25 -1.36 -3.27 -1.03
N THR A 26 -0.28 -2.78 -0.41
CA THR A 26 0.39 -1.55 -0.85
C THR A 26 1.72 -1.84 -1.52
N TRP A 27 2.08 -0.95 -2.44
CA TRP A 27 3.33 -0.98 -3.18
C TRP A 27 4.23 0.12 -2.64
N VAL A 28 5.44 -0.24 -2.20
CA VAL A 28 6.32 0.69 -1.52
C VAL A 28 7.58 0.88 -2.37
N PRO A 29 7.96 2.13 -2.68
CA PRO A 29 9.20 2.41 -3.39
C PRO A 29 10.38 2.46 -2.42
N ARG A 30 11.59 2.18 -2.92
CA ARG A 30 12.86 2.45 -2.21
C ARG A 30 13.81 3.22 -3.10
N SER A 31 14.27 4.36 -2.61
CA SER A 31 15.14 5.30 -3.34
C SER A 31 16.48 4.71 -3.78
N PHE A 32 16.97 3.69 -3.06
CA PHE A 32 18.25 3.02 -3.33
C PHE A 32 18.12 1.76 -4.20
N CYS A 33 16.90 1.38 -4.60
CA CYS A 33 16.64 0.14 -5.35
C CYS A 33 16.26 0.39 -6.81
N VAL A 34 16.71 -0.51 -7.68
CA VAL A 34 16.27 -0.60 -9.08
C VAL A 34 15.30 -1.79 -9.23
N PRO A 35 14.11 -1.63 -9.82
CA PRO A 35 13.13 -2.71 -9.91
C PRO A 35 13.63 -3.91 -10.72
N GLY A 36 13.85 -5.03 -10.04
CA GLY A 36 14.18 -6.31 -10.67
C GLY A 36 13.00 -7.03 -11.33
N ARG A 37 11.81 -6.42 -11.35
CA ARG A 37 10.55 -6.93 -11.98
C ARG A 37 10.02 -8.27 -11.45
N ARG A 38 10.54 -8.77 -10.33
CA ARG A 38 10.05 -10.01 -9.68
C ARG A 38 8.63 -9.89 -9.15
N LEU A 39 8.19 -8.68 -8.78
CA LEU A 39 6.82 -8.37 -8.38
C LEU A 39 5.81 -8.42 -9.54
N ARG A 40 6.28 -8.54 -10.80
CA ARG A 40 5.45 -8.64 -12.02
C ARG A 40 4.44 -7.50 -12.19
N LEU A 41 4.82 -6.30 -11.79
CA LEU A 41 4.06 -5.08 -12.05
C LEU A 41 4.05 -4.76 -13.54
N ASP A 42 3.04 -4.00 -13.97
CA ASP A 42 3.09 -3.34 -15.27
C ASP A 42 4.34 -2.46 -15.33
N THR A 43 4.99 -2.42 -16.49
CA THR A 43 6.22 -1.66 -16.68
C THR A 43 6.08 -0.17 -16.37
N ARG A 44 4.87 0.39 -16.51
CA ARG A 44 4.54 1.78 -16.20
C ARG A 44 4.50 2.06 -14.69
N ASP A 45 4.29 1.03 -13.88
CA ASP A 45 4.11 1.15 -12.43
C ASP A 45 5.42 0.95 -11.65
N LEU A 46 6.51 0.56 -12.33
CA LEU A 46 7.82 0.33 -11.70
C LEU A 46 8.35 1.57 -10.95
N TYR A 47 7.91 2.76 -11.36
CA TYR A 47 8.22 4.04 -10.74
C TYR A 47 6.94 4.88 -10.52
N ALA A 48 5.87 4.25 -10.03
CA ALA A 48 4.57 4.91 -9.85
C ALA A 48 4.63 6.19 -8.98
N PHE A 49 5.60 6.29 -8.07
CA PHE A 49 5.82 7.47 -7.22
C PHE A 49 6.85 8.47 -7.80
N GLY A 50 7.34 8.25 -9.02
CA GLY A 50 8.41 9.02 -9.63
C GLY A 50 9.80 8.40 -9.42
N ALA A 51 10.70 8.60 -10.37
CA ALA A 51 12.05 8.01 -10.32
C ALA A 51 12.88 8.51 -9.13
N ASP A 52 12.62 9.73 -8.66
CA ASP A 52 13.25 10.33 -7.48
C ASP A 52 12.81 9.69 -6.15
N ARG A 53 11.66 9.00 -6.15
CA ARG A 53 11.18 8.19 -5.02
C ARG A 53 11.73 6.77 -5.03
N GLY A 54 12.40 6.38 -6.11
CA GLY A 54 12.92 5.04 -6.32
C GLY A 54 11.91 4.09 -6.95
N GLY A 55 12.41 2.88 -7.23
CA GLY A 55 11.61 1.84 -7.83
C GLY A 55 10.71 1.11 -6.82
N ILE A 56 9.56 0.61 -7.28
CA ILE A 56 8.77 -0.33 -6.48
C ILE A 56 9.54 -1.65 -6.36
N ASP A 57 9.91 -1.99 -5.13
CA ASP A 57 10.64 -3.22 -4.79
C ASP A 57 9.94 -4.03 -3.69
N GLU A 58 8.99 -3.43 -2.97
CA GLU A 58 8.27 -4.05 -1.89
C GLU A 58 6.75 -4.07 -2.12
N ARG A 59 6.11 -5.15 -1.66
CA ARG A 59 4.65 -5.33 -1.59
C ARG A 59 4.26 -5.71 -0.17
N TRP A 60 3.52 -4.84 0.50
CA TRP A 60 3.13 -5.03 1.90
C TRP A 60 1.69 -5.53 1.98
N PHE A 61 1.44 -6.43 2.94
CA PHE A 61 0.13 -7.04 3.19
C PHE A 61 -0.23 -6.89 4.67
N SER A 62 -1.47 -6.49 4.95
CA SER A 62 -1.98 -6.30 6.32
C SER A 62 -1.06 -5.41 7.19
N SER A 63 -0.31 -4.52 6.58
CA SER A 63 0.65 -3.64 7.25
C SER A 63 -0.06 -2.51 7.98
N THR A 64 0.22 -2.42 9.27
CA THR A 64 -0.11 -1.29 10.14
C THR A 64 1.04 -0.29 10.24
N VAL A 65 2.12 -0.51 9.49
CA VAL A 65 3.36 0.27 9.54
C VAL A 65 3.35 1.30 8.42
N ARG A 66 3.60 2.56 8.77
CA ARG A 66 3.86 3.61 7.78
C ARG A 66 5.28 3.44 7.24
N ALA A 67 5.44 3.49 5.92
CA ALA A 67 6.74 3.50 5.29
C ALA A 67 7.56 4.71 5.75
N ASP A 68 8.87 4.59 5.76
CA ASP A 68 9.79 5.71 5.92
C ASP A 68 10.64 5.83 4.64
N ASN A 69 10.17 6.69 3.73
CA ASN A 69 10.81 6.98 2.45
C ASN A 69 11.23 8.46 2.35
N GLY A 70 11.49 9.09 3.50
CA GLY A 70 11.93 10.48 3.61
C GLY A 70 10.82 11.52 3.39
N PRO A 71 11.18 12.78 3.05
CA PRO A 71 10.25 13.92 3.11
C PRO A 71 9.03 13.85 2.18
N LYS A 72 9.06 13.01 1.15
CA LYS A 72 7.96 12.85 0.19
C LYS A 72 7.00 11.71 0.54
N THR A 73 7.28 10.93 1.59
CA THR A 73 6.44 9.81 2.02
C THR A 73 4.99 10.25 2.19
N LEU A 74 4.05 9.52 1.58
CA LEU A 74 2.63 9.85 1.69
C LEU A 74 2.07 9.45 3.08
N PRO A 75 0.99 10.10 3.56
CA PRO A 75 0.45 9.85 4.89
C PRO A 75 0.02 8.39 5.17
N ASP A 76 -0.36 7.66 4.12
CA ASP A 76 -0.85 6.28 4.13
C ASP A 76 0.09 5.28 3.42
N GLU A 77 1.28 5.73 3.02
CA GLU A 77 2.26 4.87 2.34
C GLU A 77 2.66 3.70 3.23
N GLY A 78 2.53 2.48 2.73
CA GLY A 78 2.79 1.25 3.48
C GLY A 78 1.61 0.74 4.33
N LEU A 79 0.49 1.44 4.44
CA LEU A 79 -0.69 0.94 5.15
C LEU A 79 -1.57 0.10 4.22
N SER A 80 -1.79 -1.17 4.52
CA SER A 80 -2.56 -2.11 3.67
C SER A 80 -3.53 -2.93 4.48
#